data_AF-A0A9X1M943-F1
#
_entry.id   AF-A0A9X1M943-F1
#
_cell.length_a   1.000
_cell.length_b   1.000
_cell.length_c   1.000
_cell.angle_alpha   90.00
_cell.angle_beta   90.00
_cell.angle_gamma   90.00
#
_symmetry.space_group_name_H-M   'P 1'
#
loop_
_entity.id
_entity.type
_entity.pdbx_description
1 polymer ?
#
loop_
_entity_poly.entity_id
_entity_poly.type
_entity_poly.pdbx_seq_one_letter_code
_entity_poly.pdbx_strand_id
1 'polypeptide(L)'
;MTERNPHPHPERGRLYTLDELNDLAEQGDPWAMGKVDEWDRDFSNDYAVKMFDKCPDSNCEYYGEPVNICYGEDGQVLDIDHGGWDHGPAQDMAQKKAS
;
A
#
# COMPACT_ATOMS: atom_id res chain seq x y z
N MET A 1 16.47 -13.58 -3.04
CA MET A 1 16.46 -14.99 -2.63
C MET A 1 15.26 -15.15 -1.71
N THR A 2 14.15 -15.70 -2.20
CA THR A 2 12.93 -15.84 -1.39
C THR A 2 13.09 -17.08 -0.53
N GLU A 3 13.34 -16.89 0.77
CA GLU A 3 13.33 -17.97 1.74
C GLU A 3 11.97 -18.68 1.67
N ARG A 4 11.98 -19.95 1.26
CA ARG A 4 10.80 -20.80 1.28
C ARG A 4 10.45 -21.06 2.74
N ASN A 5 9.27 -20.59 3.15
CA ASN A 5 8.66 -20.94 4.43
C ASN A 5 8.75 -22.48 4.65
N PRO A 6 9.44 -22.97 5.70
CA PRO A 6 9.78 -24.39 5.85
C PRO A 6 8.64 -25.27 6.34
N HIS A 7 7.42 -24.73 6.51
CA HIS A 7 6.28 -25.48 7.01
C HIS A 7 5.42 -26.00 5.84
N PRO A 8 5.34 -27.32 5.60
CA PRO A 8 4.51 -27.86 4.54
C PRO A 8 3.02 -27.70 4.86
N HIS A 9 2.26 -27.37 3.82
CA HIS A 9 0.82 -27.15 3.88
C HIS A 9 0.08 -28.35 4.55
N PRO A 10 -0.82 -28.12 5.54
CA PRO A 10 -1.51 -29.20 6.26
C PRO A 10 -2.49 -30.01 5.38
N GLU A 11 -3.24 -29.39 4.46
CA GLU A 11 -4.17 -30.06 3.51
C GLU A 11 -3.86 -29.77 2.03
N ARG A 12 -2.97 -30.56 1.39
CA ARG A 12 -2.52 -30.29 0.01
C ARG A 12 -3.68 -30.03 -0.97
N GLY A 13 -3.70 -28.83 -1.55
CA GLY A 13 -4.63 -28.46 -2.63
C GLY A 13 -5.91 -27.75 -2.18
N ARG A 14 -6.12 -27.56 -0.88
CA ARG A 14 -7.18 -26.69 -0.38
C ARG A 14 -6.78 -25.22 -0.52
N LEU A 15 -7.75 -24.38 -0.89
CA LEU A 15 -7.64 -22.93 -0.83
C LEU A 15 -8.19 -22.43 0.50
N TYR A 16 -7.56 -21.41 1.06
CA TYR A 16 -7.96 -20.75 2.31
C TYR A 16 -8.20 -19.29 2.04
N THR A 17 -9.24 -18.76 2.67
CA THR A 17 -9.45 -17.31 2.80
C THR A 17 -8.46 -16.72 3.82
N LEU A 18 -8.28 -15.39 3.81
CA LEU A 18 -7.44 -14.72 4.80
C LEU A 18 -7.96 -14.94 6.23
N ASP A 19 -9.28 -14.89 6.44
CA ASP A 19 -9.90 -15.12 7.74
C ASP A 19 -9.57 -16.53 8.28
N GLU A 20 -9.67 -17.57 7.43
CA GLU A 20 -9.29 -18.93 7.82
C GLU A 20 -7.79 -19.06 8.13
N LEU A 21 -6.93 -18.32 7.43
CA LEU A 21 -5.50 -18.30 7.72
C LEU A 21 -5.20 -17.60 9.05
N ASN A 22 -5.90 -16.51 9.35
CA ASN A 22 -5.79 -15.81 10.64
C ASN A 22 -6.24 -16.70 11.80
N ASP A 23 -7.39 -17.37 11.68
CA ASP A 23 -7.88 -18.30 12.72
C ASP A 23 -6.85 -19.41 13.02
N LEU A 24 -6.20 -19.95 11.99
CA LEU A 24 -5.15 -20.97 12.14
C LEU A 24 -3.86 -20.40 12.74
N ALA A 25 -3.47 -19.19 12.34
CA ALA A 25 -2.31 -18.49 12.88
C ALA A 25 -2.50 -18.19 14.38
N GLU A 26 -3.70 -17.77 14.79
CA GLU A 26 -4.06 -17.54 16.21
C GLU A 26 -3.99 -18.82 17.05
N GLN A 27 -4.28 -19.97 16.44
CA GLN A 27 -4.12 -21.30 17.07
C GLN A 27 -2.65 -21.76 17.12
N GLY A 28 -1.72 -21.00 16.54
CA GLY A 28 -0.30 -21.27 16.55
C GLY A 28 0.16 -22.18 15.41
N ASP A 29 -0.59 -22.30 14.30
CA ASP A 29 -0.16 -23.05 13.12
C ASP A 29 1.00 -22.32 12.39
N PRO A 30 2.21 -22.89 12.35
CA PRO A 30 3.38 -22.21 11.77
C PRO A 30 3.32 -21.99 10.26
N TRP A 31 2.56 -22.81 9.53
CA TRP A 31 2.36 -22.61 8.11
C TRP A 31 1.40 -21.44 7.85
N ALA A 32 0.30 -21.38 8.62
CA ALA A 32 -0.67 -20.29 8.51
C ALA A 32 -0.06 -18.95 8.89
N MET A 33 0.71 -18.88 9.99
CA MET A 33 1.46 -17.67 10.38
C MET A 33 2.34 -17.16 9.24
N GLY A 34 3.16 -18.03 8.64
CA GLY A 34 4.00 -17.60 7.52
C GLY A 34 3.25 -17.26 6.24
N LYS A 35 1.99 -17.68 6.08
CA LYS A 35 1.12 -17.28 4.97
C LYS A 35 0.46 -15.93 5.20
N VAL A 36 0.06 -15.63 6.43
CA VAL A 36 -0.39 -14.29 6.83
C VAL A 36 0.75 -13.30 6.67
N ASP A 37 1.96 -13.63 7.12
CA ASP A 37 3.13 -12.76 6.95
C ASP A 37 3.46 -12.50 5.47
N GLU A 38 3.36 -13.53 4.62
CA GLU A 38 3.54 -13.40 3.16
C GLU A 38 2.46 -12.50 2.55
N TRP A 39 1.20 -12.68 2.96
CA TRP A 39 0.09 -11.85 2.52
C TRP A 39 0.26 -10.40 2.97
N ASP A 40 0.61 -10.15 4.24
CA ASP A 40 0.86 -8.81 4.78
C ASP A 40 2.01 -8.13 4.06
N ARG A 41 3.10 -8.85 3.79
CA ARG A 41 4.23 -8.30 3.03
C ARG A 41 3.83 -7.94 1.61
N ASP A 42 3.12 -8.83 0.92
CA ASP A 42 2.77 -8.62 -0.48
C ASP A 42 1.65 -7.58 -0.63
N PHE A 43 0.66 -7.58 0.27
CA PHE A 43 -0.36 -6.54 0.40
C PHE A 43 0.29 -5.18 0.75
N SER A 44 1.22 -5.15 1.69
CA SER A 44 2.00 -3.95 2.02
C SER A 44 2.87 -3.50 0.86
N ASN A 45 3.35 -4.38 -0.02
CA ASN A 45 4.08 -3.98 -1.23
C ASN A 45 3.15 -3.47 -2.34
N ASP A 46 1.93 -3.99 -2.44
CA ASP A 46 0.90 -3.51 -3.37
C ASP A 46 0.33 -2.16 -2.90
N TYR A 47 0.25 -1.94 -1.58
CA TYR A 47 -0.19 -0.69 -0.94
C TYR A 47 0.95 0.26 -0.58
N ALA A 48 2.20 -0.19 -0.57
CA ALA A 48 3.39 0.65 -0.74
C ALA A 48 3.32 1.12 -2.19
N VAL A 49 2.42 2.06 -2.37
CA VAL A 49 2.01 2.69 -3.60
C VAL A 49 3.23 2.73 -4.50
N LYS A 50 3.17 1.98 -5.60
CA LYS A 50 4.03 2.26 -6.73
C LYS A 50 3.80 3.74 -7.00
N MET A 51 4.73 4.59 -6.56
CA MET A 51 4.61 6.05 -6.63
C MET A 51 4.69 6.43 -8.11
N PHE A 52 3.58 6.26 -8.80
CA PHE A 52 3.45 6.51 -10.23
C PHE A 52 3.31 8.00 -10.49
N ASP A 53 2.72 8.71 -9.54
CA ASP A 53 2.56 10.14 -9.60
C ASP A 53 3.83 10.83 -9.13
N LYS A 54 4.15 11.93 -9.81
CA LYS A 54 5.26 12.81 -9.46
C LYS A 54 4.70 14.06 -8.80
N CYS A 55 5.44 14.61 -7.83
CA CYS A 55 5.06 15.85 -7.17
C CYS A 55 4.80 16.94 -8.24
N PRO A 56 3.56 17.45 -8.33
CA PRO A 56 3.17 18.42 -9.34
C PRO A 56 3.46 19.87 -8.91
N ASP A 57 3.84 20.10 -7.66
CA ASP A 57 4.07 21.44 -7.10
C ASP A 57 5.48 21.93 -7.43
N SER A 58 5.60 22.86 -8.40
CA SER A 58 6.89 23.44 -8.78
C SER A 58 7.57 24.24 -7.68
N ASN A 59 6.86 24.60 -6.61
CA ASN A 59 7.41 25.28 -5.45
C ASN A 59 7.82 24.31 -4.33
N CYS A 60 7.52 23.02 -4.46
CA CYS A 60 7.95 21.99 -3.53
C CYS A 60 9.44 21.66 -3.76
N GLU A 61 10.19 21.49 -2.67
CA GLU A 61 11.61 21.10 -2.71
C GLU A 61 11.82 19.77 -3.45
N TYR A 62 10.83 18.89 -3.41
CA TYR A 62 10.81 17.57 -4.03
C TYR A 62 9.98 17.54 -5.33
N TYR A 63 9.86 18.67 -6.03
CA TYR A 63 9.15 18.74 -7.30
C TYR A 63 9.65 17.68 -8.31
N GLY A 64 8.72 16.92 -8.89
CA GLY A 64 9.04 15.87 -9.86
C GLY A 64 9.49 14.52 -9.27
N GLU A 65 9.67 14.43 -7.94
CA GLU A 65 9.93 13.17 -7.24
C GLU A 65 8.66 12.32 -7.09
N PRO A 66 8.77 10.99 -6.95
CA PRO A 66 7.62 10.12 -6.74
C PRO A 66 6.89 10.47 -5.43
N VAL A 67 5.55 10.52 -5.48
CA VAL A 67 4.68 10.87 -4.34
C VAL A 67 3.41 10.03 -4.30
N ASN A 68 2.74 10.09 -3.16
CA ASN A 68 1.34 9.71 -3.00
C ASN A 68 0.46 10.96 -3.03
N ILE A 69 -0.59 10.96 -3.86
CA ILE A 69 -1.57 12.05 -3.90
C ILE A 69 -2.88 11.51 -3.32
N CYS A 70 -3.36 12.05 -2.19
CA CYS A 70 -4.69 11.69 -1.72
C CYS A 70 -5.73 12.61 -2.33
N TYR A 71 -6.83 12.00 -2.76
CA TYR A 71 -7.97 12.68 -3.36
C TYR A 71 -9.17 12.59 -2.43
N GLY A 72 -9.93 13.69 -2.33
CA GLY A 72 -11.24 13.70 -1.69
C GLY A 72 -12.29 12.99 -2.54
N GLU A 73 -13.48 12.80 -1.96
CA GLU A 73 -14.60 12.12 -2.62
C GLU A 73 -15.03 12.77 -3.95
N ASP A 74 -14.73 14.05 -4.12
CA ASP A 74 -15.02 14.81 -5.32
C ASP A 74 -13.87 14.84 -6.35
N GLY A 75 -12.79 14.10 -6.07
CA GLY A 75 -11.59 14.02 -6.90
C GLY A 75 -10.64 15.22 -6.75
N GLN A 76 -10.84 16.10 -5.77
CA GLN A 76 -9.86 17.16 -5.47
C GLN A 76 -8.66 16.60 -4.72
N VAL A 77 -7.47 17.10 -5.03
CA VAL A 77 -6.26 16.77 -4.26
C VAL A 77 -6.37 17.38 -2.88
N LEU A 78 -6.26 16.55 -1.84
CA LEU A 78 -6.25 16.97 -0.44
C LEU A 78 -4.83 17.20 0.06
N ASP A 79 -3.93 16.26 -0.23
CA ASP A 79 -2.53 16.32 0.16
C ASP A 79 -1.64 15.55 -0.84
N ILE A 80 -0.34 15.86 -0.74
CA ILE A 80 0.74 15.23 -1.48
C ILE A 80 1.76 14.77 -0.44
N ASP A 81 1.92 13.46 -0.30
CA ASP A 81 2.80 12.80 0.68
C ASP A 81 4.07 12.25 0.01
N HIS A 82 5.22 12.61 0.59
CA HIS A 82 6.57 12.19 0.18
C HIS A 82 7.13 11.01 1.02
N GLY A 83 6.28 10.29 1.75
CA GLY A 83 6.67 9.14 2.56
C GLY A 83 7.28 9.51 3.93
N GLY A 84 6.90 10.67 4.46
CA GLY A 84 7.40 11.18 5.75
C GLY A 84 7.17 12.68 5.97
N TRP A 85 6.81 13.39 4.90
CA TRP A 85 6.38 14.79 4.95
C TRP A 85 5.29 15.00 3.90
N ASP A 86 4.22 15.69 4.31
CA ASP A 86 3.07 16.00 3.47
C ASP A 86 2.93 17.51 3.25
N HIS A 87 2.33 17.87 2.13
CA HIS A 87 1.89 19.24 1.89
C HIS A 87 0.56 19.30 1.14
N GLY A 88 -0.12 20.43 1.27
CA GLY A 88 -1.35 20.70 0.53
C GLY A 88 -1.13 20.78 -0.99
N PRO A 89 -2.22 20.80 -1.77
CA PRO A 89 -2.15 20.84 -3.23
C PRO A 89 -1.39 22.07 -3.73
N ALA A 90 -0.64 21.89 -4.83
CA ALA A 90 -0.08 22.99 -5.59
C ALA A 90 -1.17 24.00 -5.95
N GLN A 91 -0.86 25.29 -5.92
CA GLN A 91 -1.82 26.37 -6.24
C GLN A 91 -2.50 26.18 -7.61
N ASP A 92 -1.77 25.58 -8.56
CA ASP A 92 -2.22 25.32 -9.93
C ASP A 92 -3.15 24.09 -10.04
N MET A 93 -3.13 23.19 -9.06
CA MET A 93 -3.99 22.00 -8.98
C MET A 93 -5.32 22.32 -8.28
N ALA A 94 -5.31 23.25 -7.32
CA ALA A 94 -6.51 23.70 -6.60
C ALA A 94 -7.56 24.39 -7.50
N GLN A 95 -7.17 24.86 -8.70
CA GLN A 95 -8.04 25.62 -9.60
C GLN A 95 -8.80 24.76 -10.65
N LYS A 96 -8.62 23.45 -10.70
CA LYS A 96 -9.23 22.60 -11.74
C LYS A 96 -10.75 22.33 -11.61
N LYS A 97 -11.46 23.00 -10.68
CA LYS A 97 -12.94 23.01 -10.62
C LYS A 97 -13.55 24.41 -10.56
N ALA A 98 -13.02 25.34 -11.36
CA ALA A 98 -13.71 26.59 -11.68
C ALA A 98 -13.80 26.80 -13.20
N SER A 99 -14.40 25.85 -13.92
CA SER A 99 -14.86 26.03 -15.31
C SER A 99 -16.01 25.09 -15.64
#